data_AF-A0A3D6BVL6-F1
#
_entry.id   AF-A0A3D6BVL6-F1
#
_cell.length_a   1.000
_cell.length_b   1.000
_cell.length_c   1.000
_cell.angle_alpha   90.00
_cell.angle_beta   90.00
_cell.angle_gamma   90.00
#
_symmetry.space_group_name_H-M   'P 1'
#
loop_
_entity.id
_entity.type
_entity.pdbx_description
1 polymer ?
#
loop_
_entity_poly.entity_id
_entity_poly.type
_entity_poly.pdbx_seq_one_letter_code
_entity_poly.pdbx_strand_id
1 'polypeptide(L)'
;GHLLGMLLIGVLFLLFKDVIPVDAISAYSEQLVALVLIGVGLWAFYRIFNKKKKHLHPHVHREKETYAHIHEHVHNHNEGHGHTHDKIVKQNILSSLGIGFLHGLAGVSHFLLLLPVLGFEDNSEGFQYILGFAIGTVLAMSAYALILGKLTSYSKHQHNDSFFKGIRFAGGLFAIVIGIYWLYLSL
;
A
#
# COMPACT_ATOMS: atom_id res chain seq x y z
N GLY A 1 9.73 5.13 -8.66
CA GLY A 1 10.20 4.21 -7.62
C GLY A 1 9.51 2.88 -7.80
N HIS A 2 8.26 2.78 -7.35
CA HIS A 2 7.46 1.55 -7.38
C HIS A 2 7.42 0.82 -8.72
N LEU A 3 6.92 1.48 -9.78
CA LEU A 3 6.88 0.92 -11.14
C LEU A 3 8.25 0.37 -11.60
N LEU A 4 9.32 1.11 -11.32
CA LEU A 4 10.68 0.73 -11.72
C LEU A 4 11.13 -0.56 -11.05
N GLY A 5 10.81 -0.74 -9.76
CA GLY A 5 11.07 -1.98 -9.02
C GLY A 5 10.27 -3.15 -9.59
N MET A 6 8.98 -2.93 -9.89
CA MET A 6 8.13 -3.97 -10.50
C MET A 6 8.64 -4.42 -11.87
N LEU A 7 9.01 -3.48 -12.75
CA LEU A 7 9.54 -3.79 -14.08
C LEU A 7 10.87 -4.54 -14.01
N LEU A 8 11.74 -4.19 -13.05
CA LEU A 8 13.01 -4.90 -12.86
C LEU A 8 12.78 -6.37 -12.47
N ILE A 9 11.83 -6.64 -11.58
CA ILE A 9 11.45 -8.03 -11.25
C ILE A 9 10.88 -8.75 -12.46
N GLY A 10 10.03 -8.09 -13.25
CA GLY A 10 9.50 -8.66 -14.49
C GLY A 10 10.60 -9.07 -15.48
N VAL A 11 11.60 -8.20 -15.68
CA VAL A 11 12.77 -8.50 -16.51
C VAL A 11 13.61 -9.64 -15.93
N LEU A 12 13.86 -9.64 -14.62
CA LEU A 12 14.61 -10.72 -13.98
C LEU A 12 13.90 -12.06 -14.19
N PHE A 13 12.58 -12.11 -14.01
CA PHE A 13 11.83 -13.34 -14.19
C PHE A 13 11.79 -13.81 -15.65
N LEU A 14 11.71 -12.90 -16.62
CA LEU A 14 11.85 -13.23 -18.05
C LEU A 14 13.18 -13.93 -18.36
N LEU A 15 14.28 -13.46 -17.74
CA LEU A 15 15.60 -14.07 -17.91
C LEU A 15 15.72 -15.46 -17.28
N PHE A 16 14.95 -15.74 -16.21
CA PHE A 16 15.00 -17.00 -15.47
C PHE A 16 13.77 -17.91 -15.72
N LYS A 17 12.91 -17.57 -16.71
CA LYS A 17 11.62 -18.26 -16.95
C LYS A 17 11.77 -19.76 -17.21
N ASP A 18 12.89 -20.19 -17.82
CA ASP A 18 13.12 -21.58 -18.20
C ASP A 18 13.60 -22.45 -17.02
N VAL A 19 14.03 -21.81 -15.92
CA VAL A 19 14.51 -22.47 -14.69
C VAL A 19 13.42 -22.51 -13.62
N ILE A 20 12.44 -21.59 -13.70
CA ILE A 20 11.43 -21.40 -12.68
C ILE A 20 10.13 -22.12 -13.11
N PRO A 21 9.62 -23.11 -12.35
CA PRO A 21 8.35 -23.78 -12.64
C PRO A 21 7.18 -22.84 -12.32
N VAL A 22 6.83 -21.99 -13.30
CA VAL A 22 5.87 -20.89 -13.15
C VAL A 22 4.48 -21.39 -12.74
N ASP A 23 4.03 -22.52 -13.30
CA ASP A 23 2.70 -23.07 -13.02
C ASP A 23 2.53 -23.50 -11.55
N ALA A 24 3.54 -24.18 -11.01
CA ALA A 24 3.52 -24.60 -9.61
C ALA A 24 3.58 -23.38 -8.67
N ILE A 25 4.44 -22.40 -8.96
CA ILE A 25 4.55 -21.20 -8.14
C ILE A 25 3.27 -20.38 -8.21
N SER A 26 2.63 -20.25 -9.38
CA SER A 26 1.36 -19.54 -9.52
C SER A 26 0.27 -20.18 -8.67
N ALA A 27 0.09 -21.51 -8.77
CA ALA A 27 -0.93 -22.24 -8.02
C ALA A 27 -0.80 -22.05 -6.49
N TYR A 28 0.41 -22.24 -5.94
CA TYR A 28 0.64 -22.02 -4.50
C TYR A 28 0.60 -20.55 -4.10
N SER A 29 0.98 -19.63 -4.99
CA SER A 29 0.94 -18.19 -4.72
C SER A 29 -0.49 -17.68 -4.62
N GLU A 30 -1.39 -18.15 -5.49
CA GLU A 30 -2.81 -17.77 -5.46
C GLU A 30 -3.48 -18.19 -4.14
N GLN A 31 -3.23 -19.42 -3.69
CA GLN A 31 -3.72 -19.91 -2.40
C GLN A 31 -3.15 -19.09 -1.22
N LEU A 32 -1.85 -18.79 -1.26
CA LEU A 32 -1.21 -17.97 -0.22
C LEU A 32 -1.81 -16.56 -0.18
N VAL A 33 -1.98 -15.92 -1.34
CA VAL A 33 -2.58 -14.58 -1.43
C VAL A 33 -4.01 -14.60 -0.89
N ALA A 34 -4.79 -15.62 -1.21
CA ALA A 34 -6.14 -15.79 -0.69
C ALA A 34 -6.17 -15.87 0.85
N LEU A 35 -5.29 -16.67 1.45
CA LEU A 35 -5.15 -16.78 2.91
C LEU A 35 -4.72 -15.45 3.55
N VAL A 36 -3.78 -14.73 2.92
CA VAL A 36 -3.32 -13.42 3.41
C VAL A 36 -4.46 -12.39 3.36
N LEU A 37 -5.27 -12.37 2.30
CA LEU A 37 -6.42 -11.46 2.18
C LEU A 37 -7.45 -11.71 3.30
N ILE A 38 -7.76 -12.98 3.57
CA ILE A 38 -8.64 -13.36 4.70
C ILE A 38 -8.03 -12.89 6.02
N GLY A 39 -6.75 -13.17 6.26
CA GLY A 39 -6.04 -12.77 7.49
C GLY A 39 -6.03 -11.25 7.70
N VAL A 40 -5.74 -10.48 6.66
CA VAL A 40 -5.74 -9.01 6.70
C VAL A 40 -7.13 -8.46 6.96
N GLY A 41 -8.17 -9.03 6.35
CA GLY A 41 -9.54 -8.59 6.58
C GLY A 41 -10.03 -8.92 8.00
N LEU A 42 -9.71 -10.10 8.52
CA LEU A 42 -10.00 -10.46 9.92
C LEU A 42 -9.25 -9.53 10.89
N TRP A 43 -7.99 -9.21 10.60
CA TRP A 43 -7.21 -8.27 11.39
C TRP A 43 -7.80 -6.85 11.35
N ALA A 44 -8.31 -6.42 10.19
CA ALA A 44 -9.00 -5.14 10.05
C ALA A 44 -10.25 -5.09 10.95
N PHE A 45 -11.05 -6.15 10.97
CA PHE A 45 -12.21 -6.27 11.87
C PHE A 45 -11.80 -6.27 13.33
N TYR A 46 -10.84 -7.12 13.72
CA TYR A 46 -10.31 -7.15 15.08
C TYR A 46 -9.89 -5.76 15.55
N ARG A 47 -9.17 -5.00 14.72
CA ARG A 47 -8.74 -3.64 15.03
C ARG A 47 -9.90 -2.63 15.14
N ILE A 48 -11.01 -2.84 14.42
CA ILE A 48 -12.20 -1.98 14.54
C ILE A 48 -12.91 -2.21 15.88
N PHE A 49 -13.07 -3.47 16.29
CA PHE A 49 -13.80 -3.84 17.50
C PHE A 49 -12.96 -3.69 18.80
N ASN A 50 -11.64 -3.90 18.74
CA ASN A 50 -10.75 -3.84 19.91
C ASN A 50 -10.03 -2.50 20.11
N LYS A 51 -10.42 -1.42 19.42
CA LYS A 51 -9.76 -0.13 19.57
C LYS A 51 -10.16 0.58 20.88
N LYS A 52 -9.26 0.62 21.86
CA LYS A 52 -9.28 1.61 22.95
C LYS A 52 -9.01 3.01 22.38
N LYS A 53 -9.83 4.00 22.75
CA LYS A 53 -9.73 5.39 22.28
C LYS A 53 -8.39 5.98 22.74
N LYS A 54 -7.50 6.28 21.79
CA LYS A 54 -6.30 7.10 22.02
C LYS A 54 -6.45 8.35 21.18
N HIS A 55 -6.57 9.49 21.86
CA HIS A 55 -6.76 10.80 21.24
C HIS A 55 -5.41 11.31 20.73
N LEU A 56 -5.33 11.69 19.45
CA LEU A 56 -4.16 12.33 18.85
C LEU A 56 -4.59 13.67 18.27
N HIS A 57 -3.99 14.76 18.75
CA HIS A 57 -4.16 16.09 18.19
C HIS A 57 -2.86 16.51 17.48
N PRO A 58 -2.90 16.83 16.17
CA PRO A 58 -1.79 17.48 15.48
C PRO A 58 -1.79 18.97 15.83
N HIS A 59 -0.72 19.46 16.45
CA HIS A 59 -0.46 20.90 16.58
C HIS A 59 0.50 21.36 15.48
N VAL A 60 0.27 22.56 14.97
CA VAL A 60 1.15 23.24 14.01
C VAL A 60 1.68 24.49 14.70
N HIS A 61 2.98 24.51 15.01
CA HIS A 61 3.62 25.71 15.54
C HIS A 61 3.94 26.67 14.39
N ARG A 62 3.63 27.96 14.60
CA ARG A 62 3.90 29.02 13.64
C ARG A 62 5.04 29.89 14.15
N GLU A 63 6.26 29.34 14.13
CA GLU A 63 7.47 30.15 14.27
C GLU A 63 8.44 29.83 13.12
N LYS A 64 8.48 30.79 12.17
CA LYS A 64 9.24 30.88 10.92
C LYS A 64 9.08 29.79 9.85
N GLU A 65 8.77 28.52 10.15
CA GLU A 65 8.33 27.53 9.15
C GLU A 65 7.25 26.58 9.69
N THR A 66 6.18 26.40 8.92
CA THR A 66 5.00 25.60 9.29
C THR A 66 5.32 24.11 9.17
N TYR A 67 5.39 23.38 10.30
CA TYR A 67 5.51 21.92 10.30
C TYR A 67 4.42 21.27 11.15
N ALA A 68 4.00 20.06 10.76
CA ALA A 68 2.98 19.26 11.44
C ALA A 68 3.61 17.94 11.92
N HIS A 69 3.50 17.63 13.21
CA HIS A 69 3.85 16.32 13.76
C HIS A 69 2.69 15.75 14.61
N ILE A 70 2.76 14.46 14.93
CA ILE A 70 1.74 13.71 15.69
C ILE A 70 2.45 13.03 16.87
N HIS A 71 2.06 13.33 18.12
CA HIS A 71 2.56 12.67 19.34
C HIS A 71 1.41 12.02 20.15
N GLU A 72 1.76 11.03 20.98
CA GLU A 72 0.87 10.37 21.94
C GLU A 72 1.18 10.90 23.35
N HIS A 73 0.18 11.47 24.05
CA HIS A 73 0.36 11.96 25.43
C HIS A 73 -0.63 11.30 26.40
N VAL A 74 -0.15 11.07 27.62
CA VAL A 74 -0.95 10.83 28.83
C VAL A 74 -0.99 12.16 29.58
N HIS A 75 -2.16 12.76 29.75
CA HIS A 75 -2.28 14.02 30.50
C HIS A 75 -2.12 13.76 31.99
N ASN A 76 -0.98 14.17 32.55
CA ASN A 76 -0.94 14.57 33.94
C ASN A 76 -0.87 16.11 33.93
N HIS A 77 -1.87 16.77 34.51
CA HIS A 77 -1.96 18.22 34.53
C HIS A 77 -0.91 18.78 35.50
N ASN A 78 0.32 19.01 35.05
CA ASN A 78 1.19 20.07 35.56
C ASN A 78 2.44 20.24 34.68
N GLU A 79 2.73 21.51 34.39
CA GLU A 79 4.00 22.08 33.93
C GLU A 79 4.42 21.91 32.44
N GLY A 80 4.81 23.05 31.85
CA GLY A 80 5.35 23.12 30.50
C GLY A 80 6.77 22.60 30.44
N HIS A 81 7.01 21.54 29.66
CA HIS A 81 8.34 20.98 29.47
C HIS A 81 8.94 21.44 28.13
N GLY A 82 10.07 22.16 28.18
CA GLY A 82 10.90 22.46 27.01
C GLY A 82 11.70 21.24 26.59
N HIS A 83 11.68 20.91 25.30
CA HIS A 83 12.42 19.80 24.72
C HIS A 83 13.26 20.29 23.54
N THR A 84 14.48 19.77 23.42
CA THR A 84 15.39 20.02 22.30
C THR A 84 15.04 19.09 21.15
N HIS A 85 14.67 19.66 20.01
CA HIS A 85 14.36 18.90 18.80
C HIS A 85 15.63 18.35 18.15
N ASP A 86 15.60 17.06 17.81
CA ASP A 86 16.60 16.44 16.96
C ASP A 86 16.47 16.92 15.51
N LYS A 87 17.58 16.96 14.75
CA LYS A 87 17.62 17.54 13.40
C LYS A 87 16.65 16.81 12.46
N ILE A 88 15.71 17.56 11.89
CA ILE A 88 14.68 17.06 10.96
C ILE A 88 15.35 16.52 9.69
N VAL A 89 15.20 15.22 9.42
CA VAL A 89 15.56 14.61 8.14
C VAL A 89 14.51 15.02 7.11
N LYS A 90 14.85 15.96 6.22
CA LYS A 90 13.99 16.30 5.07
C LYS A 90 13.79 15.04 4.21
N GLN A 91 12.55 14.68 3.92
CA GLN A 91 12.27 13.65 2.91
C GLN A 91 12.73 14.16 1.56
N ASN A 92 13.91 13.71 1.12
CA ASN A 92 14.42 14.03 -0.19
C ASN A 92 13.76 13.12 -1.25
N ILE A 93 13.77 13.57 -2.51
CA ILE A 93 13.17 12.85 -3.63
C ILE A 93 13.79 11.45 -3.77
N LEU A 94 15.08 11.31 -3.49
CA LEU A 94 15.81 10.05 -3.59
C LEU A 94 15.36 9.01 -2.56
N SER A 95 15.06 9.40 -1.33
CA SER A 95 14.55 8.52 -0.26
C SER A 95 13.16 8.03 -0.61
N SER A 96 12.28 8.92 -1.09
CA SER A 96 10.95 8.53 -1.57
C SER A 96 11.04 7.61 -2.79
N LEU A 97 11.93 7.92 -3.74
CA LEU A 97 12.17 7.09 -4.92
C LEU A 97 12.70 5.70 -4.54
N GLY A 98 13.67 5.64 -3.62
CA GLY A 98 14.31 4.43 -3.12
C GLY A 98 13.36 3.54 -2.33
N ILE A 99 12.57 4.11 -1.41
CA ILE A 99 11.51 3.37 -0.70
C ILE A 99 10.51 2.82 -1.70
N GLY A 100 10.08 3.63 -2.67
CA GLY A 100 9.17 3.17 -3.72
C GLY A 100 9.78 2.03 -4.54
N PHE A 101 11.05 2.13 -4.93
CA PHE A 101 11.76 1.10 -5.68
C PHE A 101 11.86 -0.21 -4.90
N LEU A 102 12.31 -0.16 -3.64
CA LEU A 102 12.36 -1.33 -2.75
C LEU A 102 10.97 -1.95 -2.54
N HIS A 103 9.94 -1.13 -2.38
CA HIS A 103 8.56 -1.63 -2.28
C HIS A 103 8.09 -2.33 -3.56
N GLY A 104 8.42 -1.77 -4.73
CA GLY A 104 8.17 -2.41 -6.02
C GLY A 104 8.91 -3.74 -6.18
N LEU A 105 10.09 -3.88 -5.55
CA LEU A 105 10.83 -5.15 -5.48
C LEU A 105 10.25 -6.15 -4.46
N ALA A 106 9.47 -5.71 -3.49
CA ALA A 106 9.12 -6.52 -2.33
C ALA A 106 7.94 -7.50 -2.55
N GLY A 107 7.40 -7.63 -3.76
CA GLY A 107 6.14 -8.36 -3.98
C GLY A 107 6.11 -9.30 -5.19
N VAL A 108 5.76 -10.56 -4.95
CA VAL A 108 5.45 -11.59 -5.98
C VAL A 108 4.17 -11.23 -6.76
N SER A 109 3.23 -10.50 -6.14
CA SER A 109 1.99 -10.06 -6.79
C SER A 109 2.22 -9.11 -7.97
N HIS A 110 3.28 -8.30 -7.93
CA HIS A 110 3.65 -7.40 -9.03
C HIS A 110 4.10 -8.16 -10.28
N PHE A 111 4.65 -9.36 -10.07
CA PHE A 111 5.07 -10.25 -11.13
C PHE A 111 3.89 -10.96 -11.81
N LEU A 112 2.89 -11.42 -11.04
CA LEU A 112 1.68 -12.06 -11.59
C LEU A 112 0.96 -11.17 -12.62
N LEU A 113 1.01 -9.85 -12.40
CA LEU A 113 0.46 -8.85 -13.30
C LEU A 113 1.19 -8.74 -14.65
N LEU A 114 2.36 -9.36 -14.82
CA LEU A 114 3.12 -9.36 -16.07
C LEU A 114 3.12 -10.74 -16.77
N LEU A 115 2.53 -11.77 -16.17
CA LEU A 115 2.40 -13.10 -16.77
C LEU A 115 1.74 -13.12 -18.16
N PRO A 116 0.73 -12.30 -18.47
CA PRO A 116 0.15 -12.27 -19.81
C PRO A 116 1.17 -12.01 -20.91
N VAL A 117 2.25 -11.26 -20.61
CA VAL A 117 3.34 -11.00 -21.56
C VAL A 117 4.03 -12.28 -22.04
N LEU A 118 4.10 -13.30 -21.19
CA LEU A 118 4.71 -14.60 -21.54
C LEU A 118 3.83 -15.43 -22.47
N GLY A 119 2.52 -15.13 -22.53
CA GLY A 119 1.56 -15.86 -23.34
C GLY A 119 1.32 -15.27 -24.73
N PHE A 120 1.87 -14.10 -25.06
CA PHE A 120 1.72 -13.49 -26.38
C PHE A 120 2.67 -14.13 -27.39
N GLU A 121 2.14 -14.42 -28.59
CA GLU A 121 2.91 -14.99 -29.69
C GLU A 121 3.81 -13.93 -30.37
N ASP A 122 3.38 -12.66 -30.36
CA ASP A 122 4.11 -11.54 -30.95
C ASP A 122 4.72 -10.60 -29.90
N ASN A 123 5.95 -10.16 -30.14
CA ASN A 123 6.68 -9.25 -29.26
C ASN A 123 6.03 -7.85 -29.21
N SER A 124 5.30 -7.45 -30.26
CA SER A 124 4.57 -6.17 -30.30
C SER A 124 3.46 -6.13 -29.26
N GLU A 125 2.72 -7.23 -29.08
CA GLU A 125 1.62 -7.34 -28.12
C GLU A 125 2.14 -7.24 -26.68
N GLY A 126 3.23 -7.95 -26.38
CA GLY A 126 3.93 -7.84 -25.10
C GLY A 126 4.41 -6.41 -24.80
N PHE A 127 4.96 -5.72 -25.79
CA PHE A 127 5.38 -4.33 -25.63
C PHE A 127 4.21 -3.38 -25.36
N GLN A 128 3.12 -3.48 -26.13
CA GLN A 128 1.91 -2.68 -25.91
C GLN A 128 1.30 -2.93 -24.54
N TYR A 129 1.27 -4.20 -24.10
CA TYR A 129 0.81 -4.56 -22.77
C TYR A 129 1.65 -3.90 -21.67
N ILE A 130 2.98 -4.02 -21.72
CA ILE A 130 3.87 -3.42 -20.72
C ILE A 130 3.70 -1.90 -20.68
N LEU A 131 3.62 -1.26 -21.84
CA LEU A 131 3.43 0.19 -21.92
C LEU A 131 2.08 0.63 -21.34
N GLY A 132 1.00 -0.08 -21.69
CA GLY A 132 -0.33 0.16 -21.14
C GLY A 132 -0.38 -0.05 -19.63
N PHE A 133 0.24 -1.13 -19.14
CA PHE A 133 0.36 -1.42 -17.72
C PHE A 133 1.13 -0.32 -16.98
N ALA A 134 2.23 0.17 -17.56
CA ALA A 134 3.02 1.23 -16.96
C ALA A 134 2.23 2.54 -16.82
N ILE A 135 1.57 2.97 -17.90
CA ILE A 135 0.73 4.17 -17.91
C ILE A 135 -0.45 4.01 -16.94
N GLY A 136 -1.15 2.86 -17.02
CA GLY A 136 -2.28 2.55 -16.16
C GLY A 136 -1.92 2.56 -14.68
N THR A 137 -0.78 1.96 -14.31
CA THR A 137 -0.30 1.94 -12.92
C THR A 137 0.02 3.34 -12.41
N VAL A 138 0.72 4.16 -13.21
CA VAL A 138 1.03 5.55 -12.84
C VAL A 138 -0.25 6.37 -12.64
N LEU A 139 -1.20 6.25 -13.57
CA LEU A 139 -2.49 6.94 -13.47
C LEU A 139 -3.31 6.49 -12.27
N ALA A 140 -3.44 5.18 -12.06
CA ALA A 140 -4.19 4.62 -10.93
C ALA A 140 -3.56 5.01 -9.58
N MET A 141 -2.25 4.91 -9.43
CA MET A 141 -1.56 5.31 -8.20
C MET A 141 -1.68 6.82 -7.94
N SER A 142 -1.57 7.64 -8.98
CA SER A 142 -1.73 9.09 -8.86
C SER A 142 -3.17 9.46 -8.48
N ALA A 143 -4.16 8.86 -9.13
CA ALA A 143 -5.57 9.05 -8.79
C ALA A 143 -5.87 8.60 -7.36
N TYR A 144 -5.37 7.42 -6.96
CA TYR A 144 -5.50 6.93 -5.58
C TYR A 144 -4.88 7.89 -4.57
N ALA A 145 -3.65 8.36 -4.80
CA ALA A 145 -2.98 9.31 -3.91
C ALA A 145 -3.75 10.64 -3.81
N LEU A 146 -4.30 11.14 -4.93
CA LEU A 146 -5.11 12.35 -4.96
C LEU A 146 -6.43 12.17 -4.20
N ILE A 147 -7.14 11.06 -4.41
CA ILE A 147 -8.40 10.74 -3.72
C ILE A 147 -8.14 10.62 -2.23
N LEU A 148 -7.14 9.84 -1.81
CA LEU A 148 -6.79 9.66 -0.41
C LEU A 148 -6.32 10.97 0.23
N GLY A 149 -5.53 11.77 -0.49
CA GLY A 149 -5.10 13.10 -0.03
C GLY A 149 -6.28 14.05 0.18
N LYS A 150 -7.23 14.11 -0.77
CA LYS A 150 -8.45 14.90 -0.60
C LYS A 150 -9.33 14.38 0.54
N LEU A 151 -9.50 13.07 0.65
CA LEU A 151 -10.33 12.44 1.68
C LEU A 151 -9.79 12.68 3.09
N THR A 152 -8.47 12.55 3.26
CA THR A 152 -7.80 12.79 4.55
C THR A 152 -7.77 14.29 4.90
N SER A 153 -7.66 15.19 3.92
CA SER A 153 -7.75 16.64 4.13
C SER A 153 -9.17 17.08 4.51
N TYR A 154 -10.18 16.53 3.85
CA TYR A 154 -11.59 16.79 4.17
C TYR A 154 -11.95 16.27 5.58
N SER A 155 -11.46 15.08 5.95
CA SER A 155 -11.72 14.52 7.28
C SER A 155 -10.92 15.15 8.41
N LYS A 156 -9.95 16.03 8.15
CA LYS A 156 -9.32 16.85 9.21
C LYS A 156 -10.28 17.92 9.76
N HIS A 157 -11.31 18.32 9.01
CA HIS A 157 -12.32 19.29 9.45
C HIS A 157 -13.52 18.63 10.14
N GLN A 158 -13.80 17.35 9.85
CA GLN A 158 -14.81 16.54 10.54
C GLN A 158 -14.14 15.26 11.07
N HIS A 159 -13.85 15.21 12.38
CA HIS A 159 -13.33 14.02 13.07
C HIS A 159 -14.40 12.92 13.16
N ASN A 160 -14.94 12.48 12.03
CA ASN A 160 -15.96 11.44 11.98
C ASN A 160 -15.30 10.07 11.97
N ASP A 161 -14.94 9.58 13.16
CA ASP A 161 -14.38 8.24 13.37
C ASP A 161 -15.20 7.13 12.70
N SER A 162 -16.52 7.32 12.58
CA SER A 162 -17.43 6.37 11.95
C SER A 162 -17.19 6.23 10.45
N PHE A 163 -16.79 7.31 9.75
CA PHE A 163 -16.50 7.26 8.32
C PHE A 163 -15.25 6.43 8.02
N PHE A 164 -14.15 6.66 8.75
CA PHE A 164 -12.94 5.86 8.61
C PHE A 164 -13.12 4.41 9.08
N LYS A 165 -13.95 4.17 10.10
CA LYS A 165 -14.35 2.81 10.49
C LYS A 165 -15.14 2.14 9.38
N GLY A 166 -16.06 2.85 8.73
CA GLY A 166 -16.85 2.37 7.59
C GLY A 166 -15.96 1.95 6.41
N ILE A 167 -15.00 2.78 6.01
CA ILE A 167 -14.05 2.45 4.94
C ILE A 167 -13.21 1.22 5.30
N ARG A 168 -12.68 1.16 6.52
CA ARG A 168 -11.89 0.00 6.98
C ARG A 168 -12.73 -1.27 7.04
N PHE A 169 -13.99 -1.15 7.45
CA PHE A 169 -14.92 -2.28 7.49
C PHE A 169 -15.23 -2.78 6.07
N ALA A 170 -15.62 -1.88 5.17
CA ALA A 170 -15.90 -2.23 3.79
C ALA A 170 -14.69 -2.87 3.10
N GLY A 171 -13.49 -2.30 3.28
CA GLY A 171 -12.25 -2.86 2.74
C GLY A 171 -11.89 -4.23 3.35
N GLY A 172 -12.06 -4.41 4.66
CA GLY A 172 -11.82 -5.69 5.32
C GLY A 172 -12.82 -6.77 4.89
N LEU A 173 -14.09 -6.42 4.75
CA LEU A 173 -15.14 -7.31 4.23
C LEU A 173 -14.82 -7.73 2.80
N PHE A 174 -14.48 -6.76 1.94
CA PHE A 174 -14.12 -7.01 0.55
C PHE A 174 -12.91 -7.95 0.45
N ALA A 175 -11.86 -7.72 1.26
CA ALA A 175 -10.69 -8.60 1.31
C ALA A 175 -11.04 -10.03 1.70
N ILE A 176 -11.91 -10.23 2.72
CA ILE A 176 -12.37 -11.57 3.13
C ILE A 176 -13.17 -12.24 2.01
N VAL A 177 -14.14 -11.54 1.41
CA VAL A 177 -15.00 -12.10 0.36
C VAL A 177 -14.18 -12.54 -0.85
N ILE A 178 -13.29 -11.66 -1.32
CA ILE A 178 -12.40 -11.98 -2.44
C ILE A 178 -11.42 -13.10 -2.07
N GLY A 179 -10.86 -13.06 -0.86
CA GLY A 179 -9.98 -14.12 -0.37
C GLY A 179 -10.66 -15.49 -0.34
N ILE A 180 -11.89 -15.58 0.18
CA ILE A 180 -12.67 -16.84 0.18
C ILE A 180 -12.98 -17.28 -1.25
N TYR A 181 -13.39 -16.35 -2.12
CA TYR A 181 -13.71 -16.65 -3.51
C TYR A 181 -12.50 -17.22 -4.27
N TRP A 182 -11.32 -16.61 -4.12
CA TRP A 182 -10.09 -17.11 -4.72
C TRP A 182 -9.61 -18.42 -4.09
N LEU A 183 -9.78 -18.61 -2.79
CA LEU A 183 -9.45 -19.88 -2.13
C LEU A 183 -10.32 -21.02 -2.65
N TYR A 184 -11.61 -20.75 -2.92
CA TYR A 184 -12.51 -21.73 -3.53
C TYR A 184 -12.13 -22.06 -4.98
N LEU A 185 -11.72 -21.04 -5.77
CA LEU A 185 -11.34 -21.24 -7.17
C LEU A 185 -10.00 -21.99 -7.33
N SER A 186 -9.10 -21.85 -6.35
CA SER A 186 -7.75 -22.44 -6.36
C SER A 186 -7.67 -23.81 -5.68
N LEU A 187 -8.80 -24.37 -5.24
CA LEU A 187 -8.93 -25.71 -4.65
C LEU A 187 -9.31 -26.73 -5.73
#